data_AF-A0A963E5I9-F1
#
_entry.id   AF-A0A963E5I9-F1
#
_cell.length_a   1.000
_cell.length_b   1.000
_cell.length_c   1.000
_cell.angle_alpha   90.00
_cell.angle_beta   90.00
_cell.angle_gamma   90.00
#
_symmetry.space_group_name_H-M   'P 1'
#
loop_
_entity.id
_entity.type
_entity.pdbx_description
1 polymer ?
#
loop_
_entity_poly.entity_id
_entity_poly.type
_entity_poly.pdbx_seq_one_letter_code
_entity_poly.pdbx_strand_id
1 'polypeptide(L)'
;MEYTLTGLLPAALLIDLPEIDVQHEEIFRRIEALKRASFGTGPVSFEECHDLLDYLEWHFASEESVARERGVDFADHARVHDQNLHMLRRALAAVHDGSQDVQSFLRYAEYWFERHIAEEDKPFADRLRNRAA
;
A
#
# COMPACT_ATOMS: atom_id res chain seq x y z
N MET A 1 -19.31 -2.45 9.99
CA MET A 1 -18.94 -1.40 9.03
C MET A 1 -19.14 -1.97 7.64
N GLU A 2 -19.75 -1.21 6.73
CA GLU A 2 -19.85 -1.61 5.32
C GLU A 2 -18.52 -1.25 4.64
N TYR A 3 -17.87 -2.26 4.05
CA TYR A 3 -16.65 -2.09 3.26
C TYR A 3 -17.07 -2.04 1.79
N THR A 4 -16.98 -0.88 1.16
CA THR A 4 -17.45 -0.67 -0.22
C THR A 4 -16.27 -0.34 -1.13
N LEU A 5 -16.03 -1.20 -2.11
CA LEU A 5 -15.08 -0.94 -3.20
C LEU A 5 -15.73 -0.06 -4.26
N THR A 6 -14.95 0.87 -4.77
CA THR A 6 -15.29 1.85 -5.82
C THR A 6 -14.82 1.41 -7.21
N GLY A 7 -14.03 0.32 -7.30
CA GLY A 7 -13.56 -0.30 -8.53
C GLY A 7 -12.19 0.18 -9.00
N LEU A 8 -11.44 0.86 -8.14
CA LEU A 8 -10.07 1.32 -8.45
C LEU A 8 -9.02 0.24 -8.19
N LEU A 9 -9.30 -0.71 -7.30
CA LEU A 9 -8.46 -1.89 -7.08
C LEU A 9 -8.74 -2.92 -8.19
N PRO A 10 -7.74 -3.34 -8.99
CA PRO A 10 -7.93 -4.41 -9.95
C PRO A 10 -8.47 -5.68 -9.28
N ALA A 11 -9.49 -6.31 -9.86
CA ALA A 11 -10.08 -7.54 -9.31
C ALA A 11 -9.04 -8.67 -9.13
N ALA A 12 -8.01 -8.68 -9.96
CA ALA A 12 -6.90 -9.62 -9.84
C ALA A 12 -6.04 -9.41 -8.59
N LEU A 13 -6.15 -8.26 -7.90
CA LEU A 13 -5.41 -7.92 -6.68
C LEU A 13 -6.27 -8.03 -5.41
N LEU A 14 -7.53 -8.43 -5.53
CA LEU A 14 -8.33 -8.74 -4.35
C LEU A 14 -7.73 -9.93 -3.59
N ILE A 15 -7.75 -9.85 -2.26
CA ILE A 15 -7.25 -10.91 -1.37
C ILE A 15 -8.37 -11.59 -0.56
N ASP A 16 -9.62 -11.17 -0.77
CA ASP A 16 -10.83 -11.65 -0.08
C ASP A 16 -10.80 -11.37 1.43
N LEU A 17 -10.22 -10.25 1.82
CA LEU A 17 -10.29 -9.68 3.16
C LEU A 17 -10.91 -8.29 3.03
N PRO A 18 -12.25 -8.14 3.16
CA PRO A 18 -12.95 -6.91 2.78
C PRO A 18 -12.40 -5.63 3.41
N GLU A 19 -11.95 -5.71 4.66
CA GLU A 19 -11.28 -4.59 5.32
C GLU A 19 -9.99 -4.19 4.62
N ILE A 20 -9.13 -5.16 4.33
CA ILE A 20 -7.83 -4.91 3.69
C ILE A 20 -7.98 -4.52 2.22
N ASP A 21 -8.93 -5.12 1.49
CA ASP A 21 -9.22 -4.76 0.10
C ASP A 21 -9.66 -3.28 -0.03
N VAL A 22 -10.42 -2.75 0.94
CA VAL A 22 -10.77 -1.32 0.97
C VAL A 22 -9.55 -0.44 1.22
N GLN A 23 -8.61 -0.88 2.07
CA GLN A 23 -7.37 -0.14 2.33
C GLN A 23 -6.47 -0.14 1.10
N HIS A 24 -6.35 -1.27 0.40
CA HIS A 24 -5.64 -1.35 -0.88
C HIS A 24 -6.23 -0.38 -1.89
N GLU A 25 -7.55 -0.33 -2.02
CA GLU A 25 -8.20 0.59 -2.94
C GLU A 25 -7.92 2.07 -2.58
N GLU A 26 -7.95 2.42 -1.30
CA GLU A 26 -7.62 3.77 -0.84
C GLU A 26 -6.16 4.15 -1.17
N ILE A 27 -5.21 3.22 -1.06
CA ILE A 27 -3.82 3.44 -1.48
C ILE A 27 -3.74 3.72 -2.98
N PHE A 28 -4.38 2.89 -3.83
CA PHE A 28 -4.45 3.16 -5.27
C PHE A 28 -5.10 4.51 -5.57
N ARG A 29 -6.20 4.85 -4.88
CA ARG A 29 -6.89 6.13 -5.07
C ARG A 29 -5.96 7.32 -4.74
N ARG A 30 -5.18 7.25 -3.66
CA ARG A 30 -4.19 8.28 -3.27
C ARG A 30 -3.08 8.42 -4.31
N ILE A 31 -2.51 7.30 -4.75
CA ILE A 31 -1.47 7.30 -5.80
C ILE A 31 -2.01 7.93 -7.08
N GLU A 32 -3.20 7.55 -7.51
CA GLU A 32 -3.84 8.09 -8.71
C GLU A 32 -4.20 9.58 -8.59
N ALA A 33 -4.60 10.05 -7.40
CA ALA A 33 -4.82 11.46 -7.14
C ALA A 33 -3.51 12.26 -7.24
N LEU A 34 -2.44 11.77 -6.63
CA LEU A 34 -1.10 12.37 -6.69
C LEU A 34 -0.57 12.42 -8.13
N LYS A 35 -0.74 11.34 -8.91
CA LYS A 35 -0.38 11.32 -10.33
C LYS A 35 -1.15 12.37 -11.11
N ARG A 36 -2.47 12.47 -10.94
CA ARG A 36 -3.26 13.51 -11.62
C ARG A 36 -2.82 14.92 -11.25
N ALA A 37 -2.56 15.17 -9.97
CA ALA A 37 -2.04 16.46 -9.50
C ALA A 37 -0.68 16.78 -10.12
N SER A 38 0.17 15.77 -10.28
CA SER A 38 1.51 15.91 -10.85
C SER A 38 1.56 16.22 -12.36
N PHE A 39 0.46 16.02 -13.09
CA PHE A 39 0.30 16.48 -14.49
C PHE A 39 -0.31 17.87 -14.61
N GLY A 40 -0.84 18.43 -13.52
CA GLY A 40 -1.46 19.76 -13.49
C GLY A 40 -0.44 20.90 -13.49
N THR A 41 -0.93 22.14 -13.46
CA THR A 41 -0.09 23.36 -13.40
C THR A 41 0.41 23.68 -11.98
N GLY A 42 -0.02 22.93 -10.97
CA GLY A 42 0.39 23.10 -9.58
C GLY A 42 1.50 22.12 -9.18
N PRO A 43 2.38 22.49 -8.23
CA PRO A 43 3.35 21.54 -7.69
C PRO A 43 2.61 20.41 -6.95
N VAL A 44 3.15 19.20 -7.02
CA VAL A 44 2.68 18.09 -6.17
C VAL A 44 2.87 18.47 -4.72
N SER A 45 1.87 18.20 -3.89
CA SER A 45 1.99 18.40 -2.45
C SER A 45 2.86 17.30 -1.85
N PHE A 46 3.99 17.69 -1.26
CA PHE A 46 4.82 16.77 -0.47
C PHE A 46 4.05 16.26 0.76
N GLU A 47 3.13 17.05 1.31
CA GLU A 47 2.24 16.64 2.40
C GLU A 47 1.39 15.44 1.97
N GLU A 48 0.77 15.49 0.80
CA GLU A 48 -0.04 14.37 0.28
C GLU A 48 0.82 13.11 0.01
N CYS A 49 2.10 13.28 -0.36
CA CYS A 49 3.04 12.17 -0.51
C CYS A 49 3.40 11.56 0.85
N HIS A 50 3.56 12.37 1.89
CA HIS A 50 3.76 11.90 3.26
C HIS A 50 2.50 11.18 3.78
N ASP A 51 1.32 11.74 3.55
CA ASP A 51 0.03 11.13 3.92
C ASP A 51 -0.18 9.76 3.26
N LEU A 52 0.36 9.55 2.05
CA LEU A 52 0.37 8.23 1.40
C LEU A 52 1.26 7.24 2.19
N LEU A 53 2.46 7.65 2.60
CA LEU A 53 3.36 6.78 3.37
C LEU A 53 2.83 6.48 4.77
N ASP A 54 2.19 7.46 5.42
CA ASP A 54 1.56 7.27 6.73
C ASP A 54 0.35 6.32 6.62
N TYR A 55 -0.42 6.40 5.53
CA TYR A 55 -1.51 5.46 5.27
C TYR A 55 -1.01 4.05 4.99
N LEU A 56 0.12 3.90 4.28
CA LEU A 56 0.77 2.59 4.09
C LEU A 56 1.21 1.99 5.42
N GLU A 57 1.84 2.78 6.30
CA GLU A 57 2.23 2.31 7.65
C GLU A 57 1.00 1.88 8.48
N TRP A 58 -0.08 2.65 8.42
CA TRP A 58 -1.33 2.27 9.08
C TRP A 58 -1.94 0.97 8.50
N HIS A 59 -1.93 0.82 7.17
CA HIS A 59 -2.40 -0.39 6.50
C HIS A 59 -1.59 -1.63 6.92
N PHE A 60 -0.26 -1.54 6.99
CA PHE A 60 0.59 -2.62 7.50
C PHE A 60 0.24 -3.01 8.95
N ALA A 61 -0.02 -2.02 9.82
CA ALA A 61 -0.47 -2.28 11.19
C ALA A 61 -1.86 -2.95 11.25
N SER A 62 -2.74 -2.67 10.29
CA SER A 62 -4.02 -3.37 10.13
C SER A 62 -3.81 -4.84 9.77
N GLU A 63 -2.94 -5.16 8.82
CA GLU A 63 -2.63 -6.55 8.46
C GLU A 63 -2.02 -7.34 9.62
N GLU A 64 -1.07 -6.75 10.34
CA GLU A 64 -0.48 -7.35 11.53
C GLU A 64 -1.54 -7.59 12.62
N SER A 65 -2.50 -6.67 12.76
CA SER A 65 -3.62 -6.84 13.68
C SER A 65 -4.51 -8.01 13.30
N VAL A 66 -4.86 -8.15 12.01
CA VAL A 66 -5.59 -9.31 11.50
C VAL A 66 -4.81 -10.61 11.75
N ALA A 67 -3.51 -10.61 11.48
CA ALA A 67 -2.67 -11.79 11.70
C ALA A 67 -2.65 -12.21 13.18
N ARG A 68 -2.45 -11.25 14.08
CA ARG A 68 -2.45 -11.46 15.54
C ARG A 68 -3.80 -11.97 16.05
N GLU A 69 -4.91 -11.39 15.61
CA GLU A 69 -6.26 -11.83 15.99
C GLU A 69 -6.56 -13.26 15.52
N ARG A 70 -6.01 -13.67 14.38
CA ARG A 70 -6.12 -15.03 13.85
C ARG A 70 -4.96 -15.93 14.26
N GLY A 71 -4.04 -15.42 15.09
CA GLY A 71 -2.82 -16.06 15.59
C GLY A 71 -1.86 -16.58 14.52
N VAL A 72 -1.91 -16.04 13.29
CA VAL A 72 -1.02 -16.43 12.19
C VAL A 72 0.32 -15.74 12.36
N ASP A 73 1.41 -16.47 12.12
CA ASP A 73 2.76 -15.88 12.14
C ASP A 73 2.90 -14.83 11.02
N PHE A 74 3.37 -13.65 11.40
CA PHE A 74 3.48 -12.47 10.56
C PHE A 74 4.89 -11.88 10.54
N ALA A 75 5.87 -12.51 11.23
CA ALA A 75 7.20 -11.91 11.42
C ALA A 75 7.95 -11.64 10.11
N ASP A 76 7.90 -12.57 9.16
CA ASP A 76 8.54 -12.38 7.85
C ASP A 76 7.83 -11.30 7.02
N HIS A 77 6.51 -11.21 7.10
CA HIS A 77 5.73 -10.19 6.40
C HIS A 77 6.02 -8.79 6.98
N ALA A 78 6.01 -8.65 8.31
CA ALA A 78 6.36 -7.40 8.99
C ALA A 78 7.77 -6.90 8.60
N ARG A 79 8.74 -7.81 8.46
CA ARG A 79 10.08 -7.44 7.97
C ARG A 79 10.06 -6.93 6.53
N VAL A 80 9.21 -7.48 5.68
CA VAL A 80 9.01 -6.98 4.30
C VAL A 80 8.38 -5.58 4.34
N HIS A 81 7.38 -5.33 5.19
CA HIS A 81 6.81 -4.00 5.41
C HIS A 81 7.86 -2.96 5.83
N ASP A 82 8.68 -3.27 6.83
CA ASP A 82 9.74 -2.37 7.31
C ASP A 82 10.72 -1.99 6.19
N GLN A 83 11.16 -2.99 5.41
CA GLN A 83 12.07 -2.79 4.29
C GLN A 83 11.44 -1.92 3.20
N ASN A 84 10.20 -2.21 2.85
CA ASN A 84 9.46 -1.50 1.82
C ASN A 84 9.19 -0.05 2.21
N LEU A 85 8.71 0.20 3.42
CA LEU A 85 8.46 1.55 3.92
C LEU A 85 9.74 2.37 3.99
N HIS A 86 10.85 1.76 4.41
CA HIS A 86 12.16 2.41 4.37
C HIS A 86 12.57 2.80 2.95
N MET A 87 12.39 1.91 1.97
CA MET A 87 12.70 2.19 0.57
C MET A 87 11.83 3.31 -0.01
N LEU A 88 10.53 3.31 0.27
CA LEU A 88 9.60 4.36 -0.18
C LEU A 88 9.93 5.73 0.44
N ARG A 89 10.24 5.77 1.75
CA ARG A 89 10.69 6.99 2.44
C ARG A 89 11.98 7.55 1.82
N ARG A 90 12.93 6.68 1.49
CA ARG A 90 14.17 7.09 0.79
C ARG A 90 13.88 7.61 -0.62
N ALA A 91 12.98 6.98 -1.36
CA ALA A 91 12.59 7.42 -2.69
C ALA A 91 11.89 8.79 -2.64
N LEU A 92 11.05 9.05 -1.64
CA LEU A 92 10.43 10.36 -1.44
C LEU A 92 11.46 11.43 -1.03
N ALA A 93 12.45 11.10 -0.20
CA ALA A 93 13.54 12.01 0.14
C ALA A 93 14.35 12.42 -1.11
N ALA A 94 14.59 11.48 -2.04
CA ALA A 94 15.22 11.75 -3.33
C ALA A 94 14.36 12.66 -4.24
N VAL A 95 13.03 12.65 -4.09
CA VAL A 95 12.16 13.63 -4.76
C VAL A 95 12.33 15.00 -4.12
N HIS A 96 12.39 15.07 -2.80
CA HIS A 96 12.54 16.31 -2.06
C HIS A 96 13.90 17.00 -2.34
N ASP A 97 14.97 16.24 -2.51
CA ASP A 97 16.30 16.78 -2.85
C ASP A 97 16.50 17.08 -4.36
N GLY A 98 15.53 16.70 -5.20
CA GLY A 98 15.55 16.92 -6.65
C GLY A 98 16.38 15.91 -7.44
N SER A 99 16.90 14.85 -6.83
CA SER A 99 17.62 13.77 -7.53
C SER A 99 16.70 12.77 -8.23
N GLN A 100 15.41 12.75 -7.89
CA GLN A 100 14.38 11.95 -8.54
C GLN A 100 13.14 12.80 -8.83
N ASP A 101 12.47 12.56 -9.96
CA ASP A 101 11.20 13.22 -10.24
C ASP A 101 10.03 12.51 -9.54
N VAL A 102 9.02 13.28 -9.16
CA VAL A 102 7.84 12.76 -8.44
C VAL A 102 7.04 11.74 -9.26
N GLN A 103 7.04 11.82 -10.59
CA GLN A 103 6.32 10.88 -11.45
C GLN A 103 6.97 9.48 -11.39
N SER A 104 8.29 9.43 -11.40
CA SER A 104 9.05 8.19 -11.25
C SER A 104 8.85 7.58 -9.86
N PHE A 105 8.80 8.39 -8.80
CA PHE A 105 8.42 7.93 -7.47
C PHE A 105 7.02 7.32 -7.43
N LEU A 106 6.01 8.01 -7.97
CA LEU A 106 4.61 7.53 -7.95
C LEU A 106 4.41 6.26 -8.78
N ARG A 107 5.09 6.15 -9.92
CA ARG A 107 5.10 4.92 -10.74
C ARG A 107 5.77 3.77 -10.01
N TYR A 108 6.87 4.05 -9.31
CA TYR A 108 7.55 3.06 -8.48
C TYR A 108 6.67 2.60 -7.32
N ALA A 109 6.00 3.52 -6.61
CA ALA A 109 5.11 3.21 -5.50
C ALA A 109 3.93 2.34 -5.94
N GLU A 110 3.29 2.65 -7.07
CA GLU A 110 2.21 1.82 -7.62
C GLU A 110 2.68 0.42 -7.95
N TYR A 111 3.73 0.30 -8.78
CA TYR A 111 4.25 -1.00 -9.20
C TYR A 111 4.70 -1.85 -8.00
N TRP A 112 5.37 -1.22 -7.03
CA TRP A 112 5.78 -1.87 -5.81
C TRP A 112 4.56 -2.39 -5.03
N PHE A 113 3.49 -1.60 -4.92
CA PHE A 113 2.30 -1.97 -4.17
C PHE A 113 1.52 -3.10 -4.83
N GLU A 114 1.34 -3.07 -6.15
CA GLU A 114 0.76 -4.18 -6.91
C GLU A 114 1.52 -5.49 -6.67
N ARG A 115 2.85 -5.42 -6.68
CA ARG A 115 3.72 -6.56 -6.43
C ARG A 115 3.63 -7.05 -4.99
N HIS A 116 3.58 -6.14 -4.01
CA HIS A 116 3.42 -6.47 -2.60
C HIS A 116 2.12 -7.27 -2.37
N ILE A 117 1.00 -6.79 -2.91
CA ILE A 117 -0.28 -7.50 -2.82
C ILE A 117 -0.19 -8.89 -3.45
N ALA A 118 0.42 -9.00 -4.63
CA ALA A 118 0.50 -10.26 -5.35
C ALA A 118 1.42 -11.29 -4.68
N GLU A 119 2.56 -10.85 -4.15
CA GLU A 119 3.64 -11.71 -3.66
C GLU A 119 3.59 -11.96 -2.14
N GLU A 120 2.98 -11.06 -1.37
CA GLU A 120 2.97 -11.11 0.10
C GLU A 120 1.54 -11.24 0.66
N ASP A 121 0.64 -10.31 0.31
CA ASP A 121 -0.68 -10.20 0.94
C ASP A 121 -1.60 -11.35 0.53
N LYS A 122 -1.55 -11.78 -0.73
CA LYS A 122 -2.29 -12.96 -1.20
C LYS A 122 -1.86 -14.24 -0.48
N PRO A 123 -0.56 -14.62 -0.43
CA PRO A 123 -0.12 -15.74 0.38
C PRO A 123 -0.48 -15.60 1.87
N PHE A 124 -0.46 -14.38 2.42
CA PHE A 124 -0.91 -14.13 3.78
C PHE A 124 -2.41 -14.44 3.97
N ALA A 125 -3.27 -13.93 3.08
CA ALA A 125 -4.70 -14.21 3.09
C ALA A 125 -5.00 -15.71 2.92
N ASP A 126 -4.24 -16.42 2.08
CA ASP A 126 -4.34 -17.88 1.93
C ASP A 126 -4.00 -18.60 3.25
N ARG A 127 -2.93 -18.19 3.94
CA ARG A 127 -2.58 -18.76 5.26
C ARG A 127 -3.68 -18.53 6.30
N LEU A 128 -4.31 -17.35 6.30
CA LEU A 128 -5.43 -17.03 7.19
C LEU A 128 -6.64 -17.93 6.92
N ARG A 129 -7.00 -18.16 5.66
CA ARG A 129 -8.10 -19.05 5.28
C ARG A 129 -7.85 -20.50 5.68
N ASN A 130 -6.64 -21.01 5.43
CA ASN A 130 -6.29 -22.40 5.72
C ASN A 130 -6.24 -22.73 7.22
N ARG A 131 -6.14 -21.72 8.09
CA ARG A 131 -6.18 -21.91 9.55
C ARG A 131 -7.59 -21.79 10.15
N ALA A 132 -8.53 -21.19 9.40
CA ALA A 132 -9.93 -21.09 9.81
C ALA A 132 -10.75 -22.35 9.46
N ALA A 133 -10.18 -23.28 8.68
CA ALA A 133 -10.73 -24.59 8.34
C ALA A 133 -10.25 -25.68 9.31
#